data_AF-A0AAV2ZJ09-F1
#
_entry.id   AF-A0AAV2ZJ09-F1
#
_cell.length_a   1.000
_cell.length_b   1.000
_cell.length_c   1.000
_cell.angle_alpha   90.00
_cell.angle_beta   90.00
_cell.angle_gamma   90.00
#
_symmetry.space_group_name_H-M   'P 1'
#
loop_
_entity.id
_entity.type
_entity.pdbx_description
1 polymer ?
#
loop_
_entity_poly.entity_id
_entity_poly.type
_entity_poly.pdbx_seq_one_letter_code
_entity_poly.pdbx_strand_id
1 'polypeptide(L)'
;MRTLLGVFAVLLAVGHCEEGARLLASKSLLNRYAVEGKDLTLQYNVYNVGSSASNVSHTVVLRPLKAGYFNFTSATITYLAQEGAQVVVGYTSAPGQGGILAQREFDRRFSPHFVSCFFYSLKYLRGRE
;
A
#
# COMPACT_ATOMS: atom_id res chain seq x y z
N MET A 1 18.72 30.31 33.15
CA MET A 1 17.56 29.43 33.43
C MET A 1 16.20 30.00 32.97
N ARG A 2 15.93 31.32 33.06
CA ARG A 2 14.63 31.91 32.63
C ARG A 2 14.33 31.82 31.12
N THR A 3 15.36 31.83 30.26
CA THR A 3 15.19 31.76 28.79
C THR A 3 14.89 30.34 28.29
N LEU A 4 15.43 29.32 28.94
CA LEU A 4 15.17 27.90 28.62
C LEU A 4 13.72 27.49 28.93
N LEU A 5 13.14 28.01 30.02
CA LEU A 5 11.74 27.81 30.37
C LEU A 5 10.77 28.42 29.35
N GLY A 6 11.10 29.59 28.79
CA GLY A 6 10.30 30.25 27.77
C GLY A 6 10.26 29.47 26.45
N VAL A 7 11.40 28.92 26.02
CA VAL A 7 11.47 28.10 24.79
C VAL A 7 10.72 26.78 24.95
N PHE A 8 10.80 26.15 26.14
CA PHE A 8 10.08 24.91 26.42
C PHE A 8 8.56 25.12 26.48
N ALA A 9 8.10 26.25 27.01
CA ALA A 9 6.69 26.63 27.04
C ALA A 9 6.12 26.93 25.63
N VAL A 10 6.92 27.54 24.75
CA VAL A 10 6.53 27.77 23.35
C VAL A 10 6.44 26.45 22.57
N LEU A 11 7.36 25.50 22.81
CA LEU A 11 7.26 24.16 22.21
C LEU A 11 6.01 23.39 22.67
N LEU A 12 5.63 23.53 23.94
CA LEU A 12 4.40 22.93 24.49
C LEU A 12 3.12 23.59 23.93
N ALA A 13 3.12 24.90 23.71
CA ALA A 13 1.98 25.62 23.14
C ALA A 13 1.71 25.26 21.67
N VAL A 14 2.75 24.93 20.89
CA VAL A 14 2.60 24.45 19.50
C VAL A 14 1.99 23.04 19.43
N GLY A 15 1.96 22.31 20.55
CA GLY A 15 1.29 21.01 20.67
C GLY A 15 -0.23 21.09 20.77
N HIS A 16 -0.83 22.28 20.93
CA HIS A 16 -2.28 22.45 20.95
C HIS A 16 -2.85 22.41 19.52
N CYS A 17 -2.90 21.23 18.93
CA CYS A 17 -3.53 20.99 17.63
C CYS A 17 -5.00 20.59 17.83
N GLU A 18 -5.87 21.41 17.24
CA GLU A 18 -7.31 21.30 17.02
C GLU A 18 -8.01 19.99 17.42
N GLU A 19 -9.05 20.16 18.23
CA GLU A 19 -9.99 19.16 18.74
C GLU A 19 -10.95 18.67 17.63
N GLY A 20 -10.39 18.19 16.53
CA GLY A 20 -11.13 17.68 15.38
C GLY A 20 -10.56 16.34 14.90
N ALA A 21 -11.42 15.46 14.38
CA ALA A 21 -10.99 14.21 13.77
C ALA A 21 -10.10 14.52 12.55
N ARG A 22 -8.84 14.13 12.61
CA ARG A 22 -7.88 14.23 11.51
C ARG A 22 -7.67 12.82 10.98
N LEU A 23 -7.99 12.60 9.71
CA LEU A 23 -7.79 11.30 9.07
C LEU A 23 -6.50 11.30 8.25
N LEU A 24 -5.66 10.31 8.50
CA LEU A 24 -4.54 9.97 7.63
C LEU A 24 -4.90 8.68 6.90
N ALA A 25 -4.55 8.60 5.63
CA ALA A 25 -4.80 7.40 4.86
C ALA A 25 -3.55 6.95 4.12
N SER A 26 -3.16 5.70 4.36
CA SER A 26 -2.06 5.06 3.65
C SER A 26 -2.58 4.00 2.68
N LYS A 27 -1.90 3.92 1.53
CA LYS A 27 -2.13 2.91 0.51
C LYS A 27 -0.92 1.99 0.42
N SER A 28 -1.14 0.69 0.57
CA SER A 28 -0.11 -0.34 0.45
C SER A 28 -0.51 -1.38 -0.58
N LEU A 29 0.43 -1.77 -1.44
CA LEU A 29 0.25 -2.80 -2.45
C LEU A 29 0.87 -4.09 -1.91
N LEU A 30 0.05 -5.12 -1.69
CA LEU A 30 0.51 -6.34 -1.01
C LEU A 30 1.21 -7.33 -1.95
N ASN A 31 0.89 -7.29 -3.24
CA ASN A 31 1.51 -8.14 -4.25
C ASN A 31 2.87 -7.60 -4.70
N ARG A 32 3.91 -8.43 -4.71
CA ARG A 32 5.20 -8.01 -5.28
C ARG A 32 5.17 -7.77 -6.79
N TYR A 33 4.22 -8.37 -7.49
CA TYR A 33 4.05 -8.23 -8.93
C TYR A 33 2.58 -8.03 -9.26
N ALA A 34 2.28 -7.01 -10.07
CA ALA A 34 1.00 -6.88 -10.74
C ALA A 34 1.09 -7.66 -12.05
N VAL A 35 0.15 -8.58 -12.28
CA VAL A 35 0.11 -9.42 -13.47
C VAL A 35 -1.25 -9.27 -14.14
N GLU A 36 -1.24 -9.17 -15.46
CA GLU A 36 -2.44 -9.17 -16.28
C GLU A 36 -3.31 -10.39 -16.00
N GLY A 37 -4.62 -10.18 -15.82
CA GLY A 37 -5.59 -11.22 -15.55
C GLY A 37 -5.49 -11.83 -14.15
N LYS A 38 -4.61 -11.35 -13.28
CA LYS A 38 -4.42 -11.86 -11.91
C LYS A 38 -4.89 -10.87 -10.86
N ASP A 39 -5.17 -11.39 -9.67
CA ASP A 39 -5.68 -10.59 -8.58
C ASP A 39 -4.54 -9.77 -7.95
N LEU A 40 -4.74 -8.46 -7.93
CA LEU A 40 -3.89 -7.43 -7.35
C LEU A 40 -4.58 -6.90 -6.10
N THR A 41 -3.96 -7.10 -4.95
CA THR A 41 -4.52 -6.69 -3.66
C THR A 41 -3.92 -5.37 -3.21
N LEU A 42 -4.79 -4.39 -3.00
CA LEU A 42 -4.45 -3.10 -2.41
C LEU A 42 -5.10 -2.99 -1.04
N GLN A 43 -4.30 -2.66 -0.04
CA GLN A 43 -4.76 -2.37 1.30
C GLN A 43 -4.76 -0.87 1.52
N TYR A 44 -5.90 -0.34 1.95
CA TYR A 44 -6.07 1.03 2.38
C TYR A 44 -6.23 1.04 3.89
N ASN A 45 -5.36 1.76 4.59
CA ASN A 45 -5.47 1.94 6.03
C ASN A 45 -5.83 3.39 6.31
N VAL A 46 -6.94 3.61 7.00
CA VAL A 46 -7.41 4.92 7.46
C VAL A 46 -7.18 4.99 8.96
N TYR A 47 -6.42 6.00 9.38
CA TYR A 47 -6.07 6.26 10.77
C TYR A 47 -6.74 7.55 11.20
N ASN A 48 -7.59 7.47 12.23
CA ASN A 48 -8.04 8.66 12.93
C ASN A 48 -7.00 9.06 13.97
N VAL A 49 -6.31 10.18 13.73
CA VAL A 49 -5.28 10.74 14.61
C VAL A 49 -5.80 11.91 15.46
N GLY A 50 -7.12 12.13 15.48
CA GLY A 50 -7.79 13.09 16.36
C GLY A 50 -8.13 12.53 17.74
N SER A 51 -9.18 13.08 18.36
CA SER A 51 -9.61 12.79 19.74
C SER A 51 -10.00 11.33 20.02
N SER A 52 -10.18 10.50 19.00
CA SER A 52 -10.44 9.06 19.14
C SER A 52 -9.61 8.28 18.13
N ALA A 53 -8.63 7.54 18.63
CA ALA A 53 -7.81 6.65 17.82
C ALA A 53 -8.67 5.46 17.33
N SER A 54 -9.14 5.55 16.09
CA SER A 54 -9.85 4.48 15.39
C SER A 54 -9.13 4.18 14.09
N ASN A 55 -8.84 2.90 13.88
CA ASN A 55 -8.09 2.41 12.73
C ASN A 55 -9.00 1.50 11.92
N VAL A 56 -9.14 1.79 10.63
CA VAL A 56 -9.94 1.01 9.71
C VAL A 56 -9.08 0.58 8.53
N SER A 57 -8.99 -0.74 8.33
CA SER A 57 -8.28 -1.35 7.20
C SER A 57 -9.28 -1.88 6.18
N HIS A 58 -9.23 -1.39 4.95
CA HIS A 58 -10.02 -1.88 3.84
C HIS A 58 -9.13 -2.54 2.80
N THR A 59 -9.50 -3.75 2.39
CA THR A 59 -8.78 -4.50 1.36
C THR A 59 -9.59 -4.49 0.08
N VAL A 60 -9.00 -3.99 -1.01
CA VAL A 60 -9.59 -3.96 -2.34
C VAL A 60 -8.80 -4.89 -3.23
N VAL A 61 -9.47 -5.86 -3.84
CA VAL A 61 -8.88 -6.76 -4.82
C VAL A 61 -9.29 -6.29 -6.21
N LEU A 62 -8.31 -5.97 -7.04
CA LEU A 62 -8.50 -5.54 -8.42
C LEU A 62 -7.89 -6.56 -9.37
N ARG A 63 -8.45 -6.72 -10.57
CA ARG A 63 -7.86 -7.55 -11.62
C ARG A 63 -7.43 -6.67 -12.78
N PRO A 64 -6.13 -6.49 -13.03
CA PRO A 64 -5.66 -5.76 -14.20
C PRO A 64 -6.06 -6.47 -15.49
N LEU A 65 -6.66 -5.74 -16.43
CA LEU A 65 -7.13 -6.31 -17.69
C LEU A 65 -6.12 -6.18 -18.83
N LYS A 66 -5.13 -5.30 -18.70
CA LYS A 66 -4.09 -5.08 -19.70
C LYS A 66 -2.73 -4.95 -19.03
N ALA A 67 -1.72 -5.56 -19.65
CA ALA A 67 -0.33 -5.32 -19.30
C ALA A 67 0.11 -3.92 -19.73
N GLY A 68 1.01 -3.30 -18.97
CA GLY A 68 1.52 -1.97 -19.25
C GLY A 68 1.86 -1.18 -18.00
N TYR A 69 2.29 0.06 -18.18
CA TYR A 69 2.52 0.97 -17.07
C TYR A 69 1.20 1.61 -16.64
N PHE A 70 0.87 1.47 -15.37
CA PHE A 70 -0.30 2.08 -14.77
C PHE A 70 0.12 3.06 -13.68
N ASN A 71 -0.56 4.19 -13.65
CA ASN A 71 -0.38 5.18 -12.59
C ASN A 71 -1.22 4.77 -11.40
N PHE A 72 -0.57 4.45 -10.28
CA PHE A 72 -1.24 4.36 -9.00
C PHE A 72 -1.47 5.78 -8.47
N THR A 73 -2.55 6.40 -8.95
CA THR A 73 -2.94 7.74 -8.52
C THR A 73 -3.40 7.77 -7.07
N SER A 74 -3.32 8.96 -6.45
CA SER A 74 -3.94 9.22 -5.16
C SER A 74 -5.45 9.03 -5.27
N ALA A 75 -6.04 8.44 -4.23
CA ALA A 75 -7.47 8.47 -3.99
C ALA A 75 -7.83 9.66 -3.07
N THR A 76 -9.05 10.16 -3.23
CA THR A 76 -9.61 11.21 -2.38
C THR A 76 -10.52 10.58 -1.35
N ILE A 77 -10.36 10.93 -0.08
CA ILE A 77 -11.15 10.44 1.04
C ILE A 77 -11.94 11.61 1.60
N THR A 78 -13.26 11.50 1.56
CA THR A 78 -14.17 12.48 2.11
C THR A 78 -14.74 11.96 3.43
N TYR A 79 -14.67 12.76 4.49
CA TYR A 79 -15.23 12.39 5.78
C TYR A 79 -15.98 13.54 6.43
N LEU A 80 -16.92 13.18 7.31
CA LEU A 80 -17.61 14.10 8.20
C LEU A 80 -16.98 13.96 9.58
N ALA A 81 -16.45 15.05 10.13
CA ALA A 81 -15.81 15.05 11.46
C ALA A 81 -16.85 14.91 12.60
N GLN A 82 -18.09 15.30 12.35
CA GLN A 82 -19.24 15.23 13.25
C GLN A 82 -20.53 15.17 12.41
N GLU A 83 -21.61 14.61 12.96
CA GLU A 83 -22.94 14.61 12.29
C GLU A 83 -23.39 16.05 12.07
N GLY A 84 -23.42 16.49 10.80
CA GLY A 84 -23.76 17.87 10.40
C GLY A 84 -22.58 18.82 10.16
N ALA A 85 -21.33 18.37 10.31
CA ALA A 85 -20.14 19.17 10.03
C ALA A 85 -19.80 19.27 8.53
N GLN A 86 -18.91 20.20 8.17
CA GLN A 86 -18.42 20.34 6.79
C GLN A 86 -17.63 19.10 6.33
N VAL A 87 -17.78 18.73 5.05
CA VAL A 87 -17.06 17.60 4.45
C VAL A 87 -15.57 17.96 4.31
N VAL A 88 -14.71 17.22 5.02
CA VAL A 88 -13.26 17.38 4.92
C VAL A 88 -12.72 16.41 3.89
N VAL A 89 -11.85 16.92 3.01
CA VAL A 89 -11.24 16.17 1.91
C VAL A 89 -9.78 15.88 2.25
N GLY A 90 -9.46 14.61 2.46
CA GLY A 90 -8.11 14.10 2.62
C GLY A 90 -7.60 13.42 1.35
N TYR A 91 -6.29 13.47 1.11
CA TYR A 91 -5.64 12.75 0.01
C TYR A 91 -4.85 11.57 0.57
N THR A 92 -4.90 10.43 -0.12
CA THR A 92 -4.02 9.30 0.19
C THR A 92 -2.74 9.35 -0.65
N SER A 93 -1.74 8.57 -0.24
CA SER A 93 -0.46 8.47 -0.93
C SER A 93 -0.63 8.01 -2.40
N ALA A 94 0.18 8.59 -3.29
CA ALA A 94 0.34 8.16 -4.67
C ALA A 94 1.66 7.41 -4.80
N PRO A 95 1.69 6.06 -4.73
CA PRO A 95 2.93 5.28 -4.78
C PRO A 95 3.63 5.30 -6.14
N GLY A 96 3.12 6.05 -7.13
CA GLY A 96 3.77 6.29 -8.40
C GLY A 96 3.30 5.36 -9.51
N GLN A 97 4.16 5.15 -10.52
CA GLN A 97 3.85 4.34 -11.69
C GLN A 97 4.31 2.89 -11.47
N GLY A 98 3.38 1.94 -11.56
CA GLY A 98 3.67 0.51 -11.48
C GLY A 98 3.59 -0.18 -12.84
N GLY A 99 4.52 -1.08 -13.11
CA GLY A 99 4.45 -1.96 -14.27
C GLY A 99 3.56 -3.17 -13.99
N ILE A 100 2.55 -3.38 -14.82
CA ILE A 100 1.75 -4.61 -14.85
C ILE A 100 2.39 -5.54 -15.89
N LEU A 101 2.91 -6.67 -15.42
CA LEU A 101 3.53 -7.68 -16.27
C LEU A 101 2.47 -8.44 -17.05
N ALA A 102 2.76 -8.71 -18.32
CA ALA A 102 1.95 -9.64 -19.10
C ALA A 102 2.05 -11.05 -18.50
N GLN A 103 0.95 -11.79 -18.50
CA GLN A 103 0.92 -13.14 -17.96
C GLN A 103 1.99 -14.03 -18.61
N ARG A 104 2.17 -13.93 -19.94
CA ARG A 104 3.20 -14.67 -20.68
C ARG A 104 4.62 -14.40 -20.19
N GLU A 105 4.91 -13.15 -19.85
CA GLU A 105 6.23 -12.75 -19.36
C GLU A 105 6.47 -13.19 -17.92
N PHE A 106 5.42 -13.14 -17.10
CA PHE A 106 5.45 -13.69 -15.76
C PHE A 106 5.70 -15.21 -15.82
N ASP A 107 4.92 -15.95 -16.61
CA ASP A 107 5.06 -17.39 -16.77
C ASP A 107 6.46 -17.77 -17.31
N ARG A 108 7.03 -16.98 -18.22
CA ARG A 108 8.41 -17.20 -18.71
C ARG A 108 9.47 -17.02 -17.60
N ARG A 109 9.30 -16.05 -16.70
CA ARG A 109 10.26 -15.74 -15.63
C ARG A 109 10.12 -16.64 -14.41
N PHE A 110 8.90 -17.09 -14.13
CA PHE A 110 8.55 -17.87 -12.94
C PHE A 110 8.10 -19.30 -13.28
N SER A 111 8.39 -19.78 -14.50
CA SER A 111 8.09 -21.15 -14.93
C SER A 111 8.73 -22.14 -13.96
N PRO A 112 7.95 -23.02 -13.32
CA PRO A 112 8.52 -24.05 -12.47
C PRO A 112 9.30 -25.06 -13.32
N HIS A 113 10.62 -25.11 -13.16
CA HIS A 113 11.50 -26.04 -13.86
C HIS A 113 11.47 -27.47 -13.29
N PHE A 114 10.33 -27.95 -12.77
CA PHE A 114 10.25 -29.29 -12.16
C PHE A 114 10.62 -30.40 -13.15
N VAL A 115 10.15 -30.29 -14.40
CA VAL A 115 10.43 -31.28 -15.44
C VAL A 115 11.91 -31.28 -15.82
N SER A 116 12.52 -30.09 -15.97
CA SER A 116 13.95 -29.98 -16.24
C SER A 116 14.79 -30.51 -15.07
N CYS A 117 14.38 -30.26 -13.83
CA CYS A 117 15.05 -30.77 -12.64
C CYS A 117 14.92 -32.30 -12.53
N PHE A 118 13.75 -32.85 -12.82
CA PHE A 118 13.52 -34.29 -12.84
C PHE A 118 14.39 -34.99 -13.89
N PHE A 119 14.44 -34.48 -15.13
CA PHE A 119 15.31 -35.04 -16.16
C PHE A 119 16.80 -34.90 -15.83
N TYR A 120 17.21 -33.79 -15.21
CA TYR A 120 18.59 -33.61 -14.75
C TYR A 120 18.96 -34.61 -13.64
N SER A 121 18.07 -34.80 -12.66
CA SER A 121 18.24 -35.78 -11.59
C SER A 121 18.29 -37.21 -12.12
N LEU A 122 17.40 -37.57 -13.04
CA LEU A 122 17.38 -38.88 -13.70
C LEU A 122 18.63 -39.13 -14.54
N LYS A 123 19.17 -38.11 -15.21
CA LYS A 123 20.44 -38.21 -15.95
C LYS A 123 21.63 -38.36 -15.00
N TYR A 124 21.63 -37.64 -13.88
CA TYR A 124 22.67 -37.74 -12.85
C TYR A 124 22.70 -39.12 -12.17
N LEU A 125 21.53 -39.71 -11.90
CA LEU A 125 21.42 -41.06 -11.36
C LEU A 125 21.90 -42.14 -12.34
N ARG A 126 21.76 -41.91 -13.65
CA ARG A 126 22.18 -42.85 -14.70
C ARG A 126 23.65 -42.71 -15.10
N GLY A 127 24.29 -41.58 -14.79
CA GLY A 127 25.72 -41.32 -15.05
C GLY A 127 26.65 -41.68 -13.88
N ARG A 128 26.14 -42.41 -12.89
CA ARG A 128 26.89 -42.93 -11.72
C ARG A 128 27.12 -44.45 -11.78
N GLU A 129 26.96 -45.05 -12.95
CA GLU A 129 27.43 -46.41 -13.26
C GLU A 129 28.62 -46.34 -14.21
#